data_AF-A0A7C4APK2-F1
#
_entry.id   AF-A0A7C4APK2-F1
#
_cell.length_a   1.000
_cell.length_b   1.000
_cell.length_c   1.000
_cell.angle_alpha   90.00
_cell.angle_beta   90.00
_cell.angle_gamma   90.00
#
_symmetry.space_group_name_H-M   'P 1'
#
loop_
_entity.id
_entity.type
_entity.pdbx_description
1 polymer ?
#
loop_
_entity_poly.entity_id
_entity_poly.type
_entity_poly.pdbx_seq_one_letter_code
_entity_poly.pdbx_strand_id
1 'polypeptide(L)'
;MVWDTDAEEALAQLPVPLIMQPYARIYAEKIARHRKSDRVTREMLVETEKAYAQFMGREKTEQLRAFLAGTGPPPALEDELFFTDNNVLYHIETCFTKYGENSDTVRTALKDMMRSVC
;
A
#
# COMPACT_ATOMS: atom_id res chain seq x y z
N MET A 1 -2.55 -14.19 -21.36
CA MET A 1 -2.40 -15.38 -20.51
C MET A 1 -3.81 -15.89 -20.24
N VAL A 2 -4.09 -17.16 -20.48
CA VAL A 2 -5.43 -17.75 -20.24
C VAL A 2 -5.50 -18.20 -18.79
N TRP A 3 -6.65 -18.06 -18.14
CA TRP A 3 -6.88 -18.49 -16.77
C TRP A 3 -7.97 -19.54 -16.73
N ASP A 4 -7.76 -20.56 -15.91
CA ASP A 4 -8.78 -21.57 -15.65
C ASP A 4 -9.81 -21.01 -14.68
N THR A 5 -11.08 -21.41 -14.83
CA THR A 5 -12.17 -20.90 -13.98
C THR A 5 -11.88 -21.19 -12.50
N ASP A 6 -11.35 -22.36 -12.18
CA ASP A 6 -10.94 -22.74 -10.82
C ASP A 6 -9.73 -21.95 -10.31
N ALA A 7 -8.84 -21.50 -11.20
CA ALA A 7 -7.72 -20.63 -10.87
C ALA A 7 -8.17 -19.19 -10.57
N GLU A 8 -9.18 -18.69 -11.29
CA GLU A 8 -9.77 -17.37 -11.00
C GLU A 8 -10.49 -17.35 -9.64
N GLU A 9 -11.27 -18.38 -9.35
CA GLU A 9 -11.92 -18.54 -8.05
C GLU A 9 -10.89 -18.66 -6.91
N ALA A 10 -9.81 -19.42 -7.13
CA ALA A 10 -8.73 -19.57 -6.17
C ALA A 10 -7.96 -18.27 -5.92
N LEU A 11 -7.78 -17.44 -6.95
CA LEU A 11 -7.13 -16.13 -6.81
C LEU A 11 -7.93 -15.19 -5.89
N ALA A 12 -9.26 -15.20 -6.02
CA ALA A 12 -10.13 -14.37 -5.19
C ALA A 12 -10.05 -14.73 -3.70
N GLN A 13 -9.76 -16.01 -3.39
CA GLN A 13 -9.65 -16.54 -2.02
C GLN A 13 -8.21 -16.62 -1.50
N LEU A 14 -7.24 -16.12 -2.26
CA LEU A 14 -5.84 -16.20 -1.86
C LEU A 14 -5.63 -15.38 -0.56
N PRO A 15 -5.00 -15.94 0.50
CA PRO A 15 -4.85 -15.27 1.79
C PRO A 15 -3.73 -14.22 1.74
N VAL A 16 -3.94 -13.17 0.94
CA VAL A 16 -3.07 -12.00 0.79
C VAL A 16 -3.87 -10.73 1.06
N PRO A 17 -3.20 -9.64 1.48
CA PRO A 17 -3.84 -8.33 1.55
C PRO A 17 -4.45 -7.93 0.20
N LEU A 18 -5.60 -7.25 0.22
CA LEU A 18 -6.34 -6.86 -1.00
C LEU A 18 -5.48 -6.04 -1.98
N ILE A 19 -4.64 -5.15 -1.45
CA ILE A 19 -3.69 -4.33 -2.22
C ILE A 19 -2.68 -5.21 -2.98
N MET A 20 -2.39 -6.41 -2.46
CA MET A 20 -1.44 -7.35 -3.06
C MET A 20 -2.06 -8.28 -4.10
N GLN A 21 -3.39 -8.36 -4.24
CA GLN A 21 -4.02 -9.28 -5.20
C GLN A 21 -3.56 -9.09 -6.66
N PRO A 22 -3.44 -7.85 -7.20
CA PRO A 22 -2.92 -7.65 -8.55
C PRO A 22 -1.50 -8.20 -8.73
N TYR A 23 -0.66 -8.08 -7.69
CA TYR A 23 0.71 -8.62 -7.69
C TYR A 23 0.72 -10.14 -7.62
N ALA A 24 -0.18 -10.73 -6.82
CA ALA A 24 -0.33 -12.18 -6.76
C ALA A 24 -0.77 -12.76 -8.11
N ARG A 25 -1.66 -12.06 -8.83
CA ARG A 25 -2.04 -12.42 -10.21
C ARG A 25 -0.82 -12.44 -11.13
N ILE A 26 -0.03 -11.37 -11.13
CA ILE A 26 1.20 -11.28 -11.96
C ILE A 26 2.19 -12.39 -11.60
N TYR A 27 2.31 -12.73 -10.31
CA TYR A 27 3.19 -13.80 -9.86
C TYR A 27 2.73 -15.18 -10.33
N ALA A 28 1.44 -15.48 -10.28
CA ALA A 28 0.88 -16.71 -10.85
C ALA A 28 1.15 -16.81 -12.36
N GLU A 29 0.99 -15.71 -13.11
CA GLU A 29 1.36 -15.67 -14.52
C GLU A 29 2.86 -15.86 -14.75
N LYS A 30 3.72 -15.35 -13.84
CA LYS A 30 5.16 -15.57 -13.89
C LYS A 30 5.50 -17.05 -13.73
N ILE A 31 4.82 -17.76 -12.84
CA ILE A 31 4.97 -19.23 -12.68
C ILE A 31 4.55 -19.94 -13.97
N ALA A 32 3.40 -19.57 -14.56
CA ALA A 32 2.94 -20.13 -15.83
C ALA A 32 3.98 -19.96 -16.95
N ARG A 33 4.51 -18.74 -17.11
CA ARG A 33 5.56 -18.43 -18.09
C ARG A 33 6.84 -19.24 -17.82
N HIS A 34 7.25 -19.37 -16.57
CA HIS A 34 8.41 -20.18 -16.19
C HIS A 34 8.24 -21.65 -16.57
N ARG A 35 7.00 -22.17 -16.50
CA ARG A 35 6.62 -23.53 -16.93
C ARG A 35 6.38 -23.64 -18.43
N LYS A 36 6.58 -22.58 -19.20
CA LYS A 36 6.25 -22.50 -20.64
C LYS A 36 4.78 -22.84 -20.92
N SER A 37 3.90 -22.53 -19.97
CA SER A 37 2.46 -22.66 -20.12
C SER A 37 1.83 -21.31 -20.43
N ASP A 38 0.82 -21.32 -21.29
CA ASP A 38 -0.04 -20.19 -21.64
C ASP A 38 -1.33 -20.13 -20.79
N ARG A 39 -1.52 -21.12 -19.89
CA ARG A 39 -2.63 -21.23 -18.94
C ARG A 39 -2.14 -21.15 -17.50
N VAL A 40 -2.87 -20.38 -16.69
CA VAL A 40 -2.73 -20.40 -15.23
C VAL A 40 -3.70 -21.42 -14.66
N THR A 41 -3.16 -22.43 -14.01
CA THR A 41 -3.94 -23.49 -13.35
C THR A 41 -3.97 -23.29 -11.84
N ARG A 42 -4.90 -23.93 -11.15
CA ARG A 42 -5.00 -23.90 -9.69
C ARG A 42 -3.71 -24.30 -8.97
N GLU A 43 -2.91 -25.20 -9.53
CA GLU A 43 -1.62 -25.59 -8.96
C GLU A 43 -0.65 -24.40 -8.85
N MET A 44 -0.65 -23.50 -9.84
CA MET A 44 0.18 -22.30 -9.83
C MET A 44 -0.28 -21.30 -8.76
N LEU A 45 -1.57 -21.30 -8.42
CA LEU A 45 -2.11 -20.52 -7.31
C LEU A 45 -1.68 -21.11 -5.96
N VAL A 46 -1.62 -22.44 -5.83
CA VAL A 46 -1.08 -23.10 -4.62
C VAL A 46 0.39 -22.73 -4.40
N GLU A 47 1.18 -22.65 -5.47
CA GLU A 47 2.57 -22.17 -5.39
C GLU A 47 2.67 -20.69 -5.07
N THR A 48 1.78 -19.88 -5.63
CA THR A 48 1.67 -18.46 -5.30
C THR A 48 1.37 -18.29 -3.82
N GLU A 49 0.37 -19.01 -3.28
CA GLU A 49 0.01 -18.99 -1.87
C GLU A 49 1.21 -19.37 -0.99
N LYS A 50 1.95 -20.43 -1.33
CA LYS A 50 3.15 -20.83 -0.58
C LYS A 50 4.22 -19.73 -0.57
N ALA A 51 4.47 -19.09 -1.70
CA ALA A 51 5.45 -18.01 -1.80
C ALA A 51 5.05 -16.80 -0.93
N TYR A 52 3.77 -16.42 -0.97
CA TYR A 52 3.24 -15.33 -0.15
C TYR A 52 3.19 -15.68 1.34
N ALA A 53 2.87 -16.94 1.69
CA ALA A 53 2.90 -17.42 3.06
C ALA A 53 4.32 -17.39 3.64
N GLN A 54 5.32 -17.73 2.82
CA GLN A 54 6.73 -17.61 3.22
C GLN A 54 7.15 -16.14 3.39
N PHE A 55 6.64 -15.24 2.53
CA PHE A 55 6.95 -13.81 2.59
C PHE A 55 6.33 -13.11 3.80
N MET A 56 5.04 -13.35 4.07
CA MET A 56 4.29 -12.68 5.16
C MET A 56 4.43 -13.37 6.51
N GLY A 57 4.84 -14.64 6.52
CA GLY A 57 4.85 -15.48 7.70
C GLY A 57 3.53 -16.24 7.89
N ARG A 58 3.65 -17.40 8.54
CA ARG A 58 2.55 -18.36 8.72
C ARG A 58 1.39 -17.78 9.53
N GLU A 59 1.69 -17.07 10.61
CA GLU A 59 0.68 -16.51 11.52
C GLU A 59 -0.23 -15.50 10.81
N LYS A 60 0.34 -14.52 10.11
CA LYS A 60 -0.42 -13.50 9.37
C LYS A 60 -1.23 -14.11 8.23
N THR A 61 -0.69 -15.13 7.57
CA THR A 61 -1.40 -15.88 6.51
C THR A 61 -2.61 -16.63 7.07
N GLU A 62 -2.48 -17.26 8.24
CA GLU A 62 -3.59 -17.95 8.91
C GLU A 62 -4.66 -16.96 9.39
N GLN A 63 -4.27 -15.78 9.91
CA GLN A 63 -5.21 -14.70 10.26
C GLN A 63 -5.99 -14.20 9.04
N LEU A 64 -5.32 -13.96 7.91
CA LEU A 64 -5.96 -13.56 6.65
C LEU A 64 -6.90 -14.65 6.12
N ARG A 65 -6.50 -15.92 6.23
CA ARG A 65 -7.36 -17.04 5.83
C ARG A 65 -8.62 -17.12 6.68
N ALA A 66 -8.51 -16.94 7.99
CA ALA A 66 -9.67 -16.92 8.90
C ALA A 66 -10.60 -15.72 8.61
N PHE A 67 -10.03 -14.56 8.31
CA PHE A 67 -10.80 -13.38 7.92
C PHE A 67 -11.57 -13.58 6.61
N LEU A 68 -10.91 -14.10 5.56
CA LEU A 68 -11.57 -14.40 4.29
C LEU A 68 -12.67 -15.47 4.41
N ALA A 69 -12.51 -16.41 5.35
CA ALA A 69 -13.52 -17.43 5.66
C ALA A 69 -14.67 -16.90 6.55
N GLY A 70 -14.61 -15.64 7.01
CA GLY A 70 -15.62 -15.04 7.90
C GLY A 70 -15.59 -15.57 9.34
N THR A 71 -14.54 -16.30 9.73
CA THR A 71 -14.40 -16.92 11.06
C THR A 71 -13.42 -16.19 11.98
N GLY A 72 -12.58 -15.30 11.42
CA GLY A 72 -11.57 -14.54 12.16
C GLY A 72 -11.88 -13.05 12.25
N PRO A 73 -11.35 -12.36 13.28
CA PRO A 73 -11.40 -10.91 13.34
C PRO A 73 -10.67 -10.30 12.13
N PRO A 74 -11.04 -9.07 11.69
CA PRO A 74 -10.27 -8.35 10.70
C PRO A 74 -8.81 -8.25 11.16
N PRO A 75 -7.83 -8.43 10.25
CA PRO A 75 -6.43 -8.26 10.59
C PRO A 75 -6.26 -6.87 11.21
N ALA A 76 -5.59 -6.79 12.36
CA ALA A 76 -5.23 -5.51 12.93
C ALA A 76 -4.34 -4.78 11.92
N LEU A 77 -4.86 -3.70 11.34
CA LEU A 77 -4.05 -2.69 10.70
C LEU A 77 -3.27 -2.04 11.84
N GLU A 78 -1.94 -2.16 11.84
CA GLU A 78 -1.16 -1.39 12.80
C GLU A 78 -1.33 0.09 12.45
N ASP A 79 -1.80 0.88 13.41
CA ASP A 79 -1.97 2.33 13.27
C ASP A 79 -0.63 3.03 12.96
N GLU A 80 0.51 2.35 13.14
CA GLU A 80 1.86 2.88 13.01
C GLU A 80 2.35 3.06 11.56
N LEU A 81 1.54 2.76 10.54
CA LEU A 81 1.86 3.14 9.15
C LEU A 81 1.44 4.58 8.81
N PHE A 82 0.66 5.21 9.67
CA PHE A 82 0.54 6.66 9.67
C PHE A 82 1.69 7.17 10.52
N PHE A 83 2.74 7.65 9.86
CA PHE A 83 3.68 8.55 10.52
C PHE A 83 2.83 9.62 11.19
N THR A 84 2.71 9.59 12.52
CA THR A 84 2.33 10.80 13.24
C THR A 84 3.25 11.87 12.69
N ASP A 85 2.69 12.98 12.19
CA ASP A 85 3.38 14.10 11.55
C ASP A 85 4.54 14.71 12.38
N ASN A 86 4.86 14.11 13.52
CA ASN A 86 5.99 14.44 14.39
C ASN A 86 7.34 13.87 13.91
N ASN A 87 7.38 12.94 12.95
CA ASN A 87 8.63 12.40 12.38
C ASN A 87 8.85 12.84 10.93
N VAL A 88 8.74 14.15 10.67
CA VAL A 88 9.12 14.72 9.38
C VAL A 88 10.65 14.72 9.28
N LEU A 89 11.24 13.96 8.36
CA LEU A 89 12.69 13.98 8.11
C LEU A 89 13.16 15.36 7.60
N TYR A 90 12.29 16.12 6.91
CA TYR A 90 12.56 17.47 6.44
C TYR A 90 11.30 18.33 6.42
N HIS A 91 11.33 19.48 7.10
CA HIS A 91 10.29 20.51 6.97
C HIS A 91 10.64 21.42 5.78
N ILE A 92 9.83 21.38 4.71
CA ILE A 92 9.97 22.32 3.59
C ILE A 92 9.04 23.50 3.85
N GLU A 93 9.59 24.57 4.44
CA GLU A 93 8.90 25.86 4.49
C GLU A 93 8.86 26.46 3.09
N THR A 94 7.65 26.68 2.57
CA THR A 94 7.48 27.48 1.36
C THR A 94 7.71 28.94 1.72
N CYS A 95 8.79 29.51 1.17
CA CYS A 95 9.10 30.92 1.35
C CYS A 95 8.02 31.79 0.69
N PHE A 96 7.19 32.44 1.51
CA PHE A 96 6.05 33.27 1.09
C PHE A 96 6.42 34.44 0.17
N THR A 97 7.70 34.80 0.04
CA THR A 97 8.15 35.90 -0.82
C THR A 97 8.31 35.53 -2.29
N LYS A 98 8.30 34.23 -2.68
CA LYS A 98 8.49 33.85 -4.08
C LYS A 98 7.19 33.77 -4.89
N TYR A 99 6.04 33.57 -4.24
CA TYR A 99 4.72 33.52 -4.88
C TYR A 99 3.77 34.42 -4.08
N GLY A 100 3.89 35.72 -4.34
CA GLY A 100 3.24 36.75 -3.54
C GLY A 100 1.71 36.66 -3.51
N GLU A 101 1.17 36.79 -2.31
CA GLU A 101 -0.01 37.61 -2.09
C GLU A 101 0.44 38.87 -1.36
N ASN A 102 0.42 40.00 -2.08
CA ASN A 102 0.44 41.35 -1.52
C ASN A 102 -0.85 41.56 -0.71
N SER A 103 -1.01 40.87 0.42
CA SER A 103 -2.09 41.16 1.35
C SER A 103 -1.72 42.39 2.19
N ASP A 104 -2.67 43.29 2.37
CA ASP A 104 -2.47 44.50 3.19
C ASP A 104 -2.01 44.16 4.62
N THR A 105 -2.34 42.98 5.11
CA THR A 105 -1.88 42.39 6.37
C THR A 105 -0.35 42.21 6.41
N VAL A 106 0.25 41.61 5.38
CA VAL A 106 1.71 41.44 5.31
C VAL A 106 2.41 42.79 5.19
N ARG A 107 1.83 43.71 4.41
CA ARG A 107 2.37 45.07 4.23
C ARG A 107 2.34 45.88 5.53
N THR A 108 1.30 45.71 6.35
CA THR A 108 1.15 46.39 7.64
C THR A 108 2.12 45.84 8.67
N ALA A 109 2.25 44.50 8.75
CA ALA A 109 3.21 43.85 9.64
C ALA A 109 4.68 44.25 9.34
N LEU A 110 5.01 44.41 8.05
CA LEU A 110 6.35 44.84 7.62
C LEU A 110 6.62 46.32 7.97
N LYS A 111 5.61 47.18 7.83
CA LYS A 111 5.71 48.59 8.26
C LYS A 111 5.91 48.71 9.78
N ASP A 112 5.23 47.89 10.57
CA ASP A 112 5.35 47.91 12.02
C ASP A 112 6.72 47.40 12.48
N MET A 113 7.25 46.33 11.87
CA MET A 113 8.61 45.88 12.12
C MET A 113 9.68 46.92 11.75
N MET A 114 9.50 47.65 10.65
CA MET A 114 10.46 48.70 10.28
C MET A 114 10.40 49.92 11.22
N ARG A 115 9.25 50.20 11.82
CA ARG A 115 9.11 51.27 12.82
C ARG A 115 9.74 50.94 14.17
N SER A 116 9.84 49.65 14.54
CA SER A 116 10.51 49.23 15.78
C SER A 116 12.04 49.22 15.71
N VAL A 117 12.62 49.48 14.52
CA VAL A 117 14.08 49.50 14.29
C VAL A 117 14.62 50.94 14.13
N CYS A 118 13.76 51.96 14.28
CA CYS A 118 14.15 53.37 14.35
C CYS A 118 13.89 53.94 15.75
#